data_AF-A0A2V6H1A8-F1
#
_entry.id   AF-A0A2V6H1A8-F1
#
_cell.length_a   1.000
_cell.length_b   1.000
_cell.length_c   1.000
_cell.angle_alpha   90.00
_cell.angle_beta   90.00
_cell.angle_gamma   90.00
#
_symmetry.space_group_name_H-M   'P 1'
#
loop_
_entity.id
_entity.type
_entity.pdbx_description
1 polymer ?
#
loop_
_entity_poly.entity_id
_entity_poly.type
_entity_poly.pdbx_seq_one_letter_code
_entity_poly.pdbx_strand_id
1 'polypeptide(L)'
;MKNIQAFFVFLFLAAVTSAFAGPPTIEAQPAPTPAEENHLNLFDYEMDYTFKSNFYDVHGDFGNGSSLYNDFSYSHRFLVTGKWYFRAGVEYERFDFGGTDNGLPDHLQTAHALLAFEYVVHDHAGAGIEIDPGVY
;
A
#
# COMPACT_ATOMS: atom_id res chain seq x y z
N MET A 1 11.60 -17.82 -76.29
CA MET A 1 12.20 -16.48 -76.08
C MET A 1 11.43 -15.62 -75.06
N LYS A 2 10.09 -15.58 -75.09
CA LYS A 2 9.26 -14.82 -74.11
C LYS A 2 9.49 -15.19 -72.62
N ASN A 3 9.72 -16.47 -72.31
CA ASN A 3 9.83 -16.93 -70.91
C ASN A 3 11.17 -16.54 -70.26
N ILE A 4 12.23 -16.34 -71.03
CA ILE A 4 13.55 -15.92 -70.54
C ILE A 4 13.54 -14.43 -70.21
N GLN A 5 12.87 -13.62 -71.04
CA GLN A 5 12.68 -12.19 -70.76
C GLN A 5 11.87 -11.95 -69.50
N ALA A 6 10.80 -12.73 -69.28
CA ALA A 6 10.01 -12.65 -68.06
C ALA A 6 10.82 -13.03 -66.81
N PHE A 7 11.69 -14.04 -66.91
CA PHE A 7 12.59 -14.45 -65.82
C PHE A 7 13.58 -13.34 -65.42
N PHE A 8 14.21 -12.69 -66.40
CA PHE A 8 15.15 -11.60 -66.12
C PHE A 8 14.45 -10.35 -65.56
N VAL A 9 13.24 -10.03 -66.02
CA VAL A 9 12.45 -8.92 -65.47
C VAL A 9 12.08 -9.20 -64.00
N PHE A 10 11.68 -10.43 -63.67
CA PHE A 10 11.37 -10.82 -62.30
C PHE A 10 12.61 -10.75 -61.38
N LEU A 11 13.75 -11.22 -61.88
CA LEU A 11 15.01 -11.19 -61.14
C LEU A 11 15.45 -9.75 -60.86
N PHE A 12 15.29 -8.86 -61.84
CA PHE A 12 15.62 -7.43 -61.68
C PHE A 12 14.67 -6.74 -60.69
N LEU A 13 13.37 -7.04 -60.74
CA LEU A 13 12.39 -6.47 -59.80
C LEU A 13 12.65 -6.90 -58.36
N ALA A 14 13.02 -8.16 -58.14
CA ALA A 14 13.33 -8.69 -56.81
C ALA A 14 14.64 -8.13 -56.22
N ALA A 15 15.62 -7.80 -57.06
CA ALA A 15 16.87 -7.19 -56.61
C ALA A 15 16.71 -5.72 -56.21
N VAL A 16 15.80 -4.98 -56.86
CA VAL A 16 15.55 -3.56 -56.56
C VAL A 16 14.83 -3.39 -55.22
N THR A 17 13.94 -4.30 -54.83
CA THR A 17 13.23 -4.18 -53.53
C THR A 17 14.18 -4.32 -52.33
N SER A 18 15.24 -5.12 -52.44
CA SER A 18 16.27 -5.22 -51.40
C SER A 18 17.18 -3.99 -51.28
N ALA A 19 17.29 -3.18 -52.34
CA ALA A 19 18.15 -1.98 -52.34
C ALA A 19 17.47 -0.73 -51.76
N PHE A 20 16.13 -0.70 -51.67
CA PHE A 20 15.35 0.44 -51.16
C PHE A 20 14.83 0.27 -49.72
N ALA A 21 15.07 -0.88 -49.07
CA ALA A 21 14.53 -1.14 -47.73
C ALA A 21 15.23 -0.37 -46.60
N GLY A 22 16.35 0.31 -46.87
CA GLY A 22 17.14 1.01 -45.86
C GLY A 22 17.69 0.07 -44.77
N PRO A 23 18.66 0.50 -43.95
CA PRO A 23 19.00 -0.25 -42.74
C PRO A 23 17.76 -0.30 -41.82
N PRO A 24 17.49 -1.43 -41.15
CA PRO A 24 16.37 -1.51 -40.22
C PRO A 24 16.53 -0.43 -39.15
N THR A 25 15.56 0.47 -39.06
CA THR A 25 15.47 1.40 -37.93
C THR A 25 15.15 0.54 -36.71
N ILE A 26 16.17 0.26 -35.89
CA ILE A 26 15.95 -0.34 -34.58
C ILE A 26 15.33 0.75 -33.73
N GLU A 27 13.99 0.79 -33.69
CA GLU A 27 13.29 1.55 -32.68
C GLU A 27 13.61 0.88 -31.34
N ALA A 28 14.47 1.52 -30.56
CA ALA A 28 14.71 1.12 -29.19
C ALA A 28 13.37 1.22 -28.46
N GLN A 29 12.79 0.07 -28.12
CA GLN A 29 11.64 0.02 -27.24
C GLN A 29 12.03 0.77 -25.96
N PRO A 30 11.26 1.78 -25.51
CA PRO A 30 11.58 2.49 -24.29
C PRO A 30 11.76 1.48 -23.17
N ALA A 31 12.84 1.64 -22.39
CA ALA A 31 13.04 0.83 -21.21
C ALA A 31 11.76 0.88 -20.37
N PRO A 32 11.28 -0.25 -19.81
CA PRO A 32 10.15 -0.21 -18.91
C PRO A 32 10.47 0.81 -17.82
N THR A 33 9.56 1.76 -17.61
CA THR A 33 9.66 2.70 -16.50
C THR A 33 9.87 1.87 -15.23
N PRO A 34 10.87 2.19 -14.38
CA PRO A 34 11.04 1.47 -13.13
C PRO A 34 9.70 1.43 -12.41
N ALA A 35 9.24 0.24 -12.05
CA ALA A 35 8.07 0.13 -11.20
C ALA A 35 8.40 0.89 -9.91
N GLU A 36 7.61 1.90 -9.57
CA GLU A 36 7.62 2.43 -8.20
C GLU A 36 7.16 1.28 -7.30
N GLU A 37 8.11 0.56 -6.71
CA GLU A 37 7.83 -0.51 -5.76
C GLU A 37 7.39 0.13 -4.44
N ASN A 38 6.10 0.44 -4.33
CA ASN A 38 5.48 0.74 -3.04
C ASN A 38 5.28 -0.57 -2.27
N HIS A 39 5.48 -0.54 -0.96
CA HIS A 39 5.13 -1.65 -0.08
C HIS A 39 3.61 -1.81 -0.10
N LEU A 40 3.19 -3.03 -0.44
CA LEU A 40 1.78 -3.38 -0.49
C LEU A 40 1.25 -3.87 0.85
N ASN A 41 2.10 -4.47 1.68
CA ASN A 41 1.71 -4.94 3.01
C ASN A 41 2.24 -3.96 4.04
N LEU A 42 1.34 -3.42 4.86
CA LEU A 42 1.63 -2.53 5.96
C LEU A 42 1.34 -3.26 7.26
N PHE A 43 2.27 -3.16 8.19
CA PHE A 43 2.19 -3.74 9.52
C PHE A 43 2.59 -2.65 10.52
N ASP A 44 1.78 -2.47 11.54
CA ASP A 44 2.09 -1.59 12.67
C ASP A 44 1.82 -2.30 14.00
N TYR A 45 2.64 -1.99 14.99
CA TYR A 45 2.48 -2.47 16.35
C TYR A 45 3.01 -1.43 17.33
N GLU A 46 2.14 -0.93 18.19
CA GLU A 46 2.45 0.01 19.25
C GLU A 46 2.16 -0.62 20.62
N MET A 47 3.02 -0.31 21.59
CA MET A 47 2.87 -0.78 22.96
C MET A 47 3.32 0.30 23.93
N ASP A 48 2.39 0.79 24.74
CA ASP A 48 2.67 1.75 25.81
C ASP A 48 2.42 1.15 27.18
N TYR A 49 3.42 1.24 28.05
CA TYR A 49 3.25 0.90 29.45
C TYR A 49 3.35 2.16 30.32
N THR A 50 2.26 2.46 31.02
CA THR A 50 2.25 3.52 32.03
C THR A 50 2.46 2.91 33.41
N PHE A 51 3.57 3.30 34.03
CA PHE A 51 3.87 2.92 35.41
C PHE A 51 2.81 3.42 36.37
N LYS A 52 2.72 2.74 37.52
CA LYS A 52 1.76 3.06 38.56
C LYS A 52 1.76 4.55 38.92
N SER A 53 0.61 5.18 38.79
CA SER A 53 0.36 6.57 39.20
C SER A 53 -0.91 6.67 40.05
N ASN A 54 -1.02 7.76 40.81
CA ASN A 54 -2.21 8.04 41.63
C ASN A 54 -3.20 8.89 40.82
N PHE A 55 -4.47 8.58 40.95
CA PHE A 55 -5.58 9.33 40.38
C PHE A 55 -6.13 10.29 41.44
N TYR A 56 -6.21 11.57 41.11
CA TYR A 56 -6.74 12.59 42.00
C TYR A 56 -7.90 13.31 41.32
N ASP A 57 -8.98 13.54 42.08
CA ASP A 57 -10.07 14.45 41.71
C ASP A 57 -10.22 15.56 42.78
N VAL A 58 -11.15 16.50 42.60
CA VAL A 58 -11.49 17.57 43.55
C VAL A 58 -11.88 17.05 44.94
N HIS A 59 -12.23 15.76 45.07
CA HIS A 59 -12.58 15.09 46.32
C HIS A 59 -11.41 14.34 46.99
N GLY A 60 -10.21 14.31 46.39
CA GLY A 60 -9.03 13.64 46.94
C GLY A 60 -8.52 12.48 46.11
N ASP A 61 -7.79 11.55 46.75
CA ASP A 61 -7.23 10.34 46.14
C ASP A 61 -8.35 9.38 45.74
N PHE A 62 -8.42 9.07 44.44
CA PHE A 62 -9.41 8.19 43.83
C PHE A 62 -8.86 6.79 43.54
N GLY A 63 -7.61 6.52 43.98
CA GLY A 63 -6.94 5.26 43.79
C GLY A 63 -5.66 5.40 42.96
N ASN A 64 -5.07 4.26 42.62
CA ASN A 64 -3.85 4.21 41.84
C ASN A 64 -3.91 3.08 40.84
N GLY A 65 -3.15 3.21 39.76
CA GLY A 65 -3.14 2.21 38.71
C GLY A 65 -2.02 2.40 37.71
N SER A 66 -1.77 1.33 36.97
CA SER A 66 -0.88 1.25 35.82
C SER A 66 -1.72 0.88 34.61
N SER A 67 -1.20 1.15 33.42
CA SER A 67 -1.85 0.70 32.19
C SER A 67 -0.89 0.07 31.22
N LEU A 68 -1.45 -0.81 30.40
CA LEU A 68 -0.80 -1.34 29.22
C LEU A 68 -1.73 -1.13 28.02
N TYR A 69 -1.25 -0.38 27.03
CA TYR A 69 -1.89 -0.20 25.75
C TYR A 69 -1.15 -1.04 24.70
N ASN A 70 -1.90 -1.74 23.88
CA ASN A 70 -1.40 -2.42 22.69
C ASN A 70 -2.28 -2.04 21.51
N ASP A 71 -1.64 -1.70 20.41
CA ASP A 71 -2.27 -1.47 19.11
C ASP A 71 -1.58 -2.36 18.08
N PHE A 72 -2.36 -3.07 17.29
CA PHE A 72 -1.87 -3.92 16.22
C PHE A 72 -2.69 -3.65 14.98
N SER A 73 -2.01 -3.34 13.87
CA SER A 73 -2.66 -3.20 12.58
C SER A 73 -1.95 -3.96 11.46
N TYR A 74 -2.75 -4.45 10.52
CA TYR A 74 -2.28 -5.03 9.28
C TYR A 74 -3.18 -4.61 8.13
N SER A 75 -2.60 -4.09 7.05
CA SER A 75 -3.35 -3.72 5.86
C SER A 75 -2.61 -4.04 4.57
N HIS A 76 -3.37 -4.25 3.49
CA HIS A 76 -2.87 -4.51 2.16
C HIS A 76 -3.36 -3.47 1.15
N ARG A 77 -2.45 -2.99 0.30
CA ARG A 77 -2.72 -2.06 -0.80
C ARG A 77 -2.91 -2.82 -2.11
N PHE A 78 -4.10 -2.73 -2.67
CA PHE A 78 -4.44 -3.20 -4.00
C PHE A 78 -4.23 -2.07 -5.01
N LEU A 79 -3.34 -2.24 -5.99
CA LEU A 79 -3.15 -1.26 -7.06
C LEU A 79 -4.44 -1.14 -7.88
N VAL A 80 -5.00 0.05 -7.95
CA VAL A 80 -6.17 0.36 -8.78
C VAL A 80 -5.71 0.88 -10.14
N THR A 81 -4.91 1.95 -10.15
CA THR A 81 -4.34 2.52 -11.38
C THR A 81 -3.25 3.54 -11.08
N GLY A 82 -2.16 3.52 -11.86
CA GLY A 82 -1.05 4.46 -11.68
C GLY A 82 -0.47 4.42 -10.27
N LYS A 83 -0.72 5.48 -9.48
CA LYS A 83 -0.33 5.61 -8.08
C LYS A 83 -1.50 5.54 -7.09
N TRP A 84 -2.70 5.20 -7.58
CA TRP A 84 -3.89 5.03 -6.76
C TRP A 84 -4.03 3.59 -6.30
N TYR A 85 -4.23 3.43 -4.99
CA TYR A 85 -4.40 2.16 -4.31
C TYR A 85 -5.70 2.17 -3.51
N PHE A 86 -6.34 1.00 -3.45
CA PHE A 86 -7.34 0.72 -2.44
C PHE A 86 -6.65 -0.07 -1.33
N ARG A 87 -6.65 0.43 -0.10
CA ARG A 87 -6.08 -0.22 1.07
C ARG A 87 -7.19 -0.84 1.91
N ALA A 88 -7.01 -2.11 2.27
CA ALA A 88 -7.92 -2.81 3.16
C ALA A 88 -7.13 -3.55 4.24
N GLY A 89 -7.58 -3.46 5.49
CA GLY A 89 -6.90 -4.05 6.63
C GLY A 89 -7.78 -4.21 7.85
N VAL A 90 -7.12 -4.57 8.95
CA VAL A 90 -7.72 -4.68 10.27
C VAL A 90 -6.80 -4.07 11.31
N GLU A 91 -7.41 -3.59 12.37
CA GLU A 91 -6.74 -3.08 13.56
C GLU A 91 -7.41 -3.65 14.80
N TYR A 92 -6.61 -3.94 15.82
CA TYR A 92 -7.05 -4.42 17.11
C TYR A 92 -6.31 -3.67 18.20
N GLU A 93 -7.06 -2.92 19.00
CA GLU A 93 -6.53 -2.20 20.15
C GLU A 93 -6.99 -2.87 21.44
N ARG A 94 -6.11 -2.89 22.43
CA ARG A 94 -6.42 -3.35 23.78
C ARG A 94 -5.73 -2.48 24.81
N PHE A 95 -6.53 -1.98 25.74
CA PHE A 95 -6.09 -1.20 26.88
C PHE A 95 -6.42 -1.97 28.16
N ASP A 96 -5.40 -2.42 28.90
CA ASP A 96 -5.56 -3.07 30.19
C ASP A 96 -5.25 -2.08 31.32
N PHE A 97 -6.15 -2.00 32.30
CA PHE A 97 -5.99 -1.18 33.50
C PHE A 97 -5.75 -2.08 34.71
N GLY A 98 -4.65 -1.86 35.42
CA GLY A 98 -4.36 -2.51 36.69
C GLY A 98 -4.38 -1.49 37.82
N GLY A 99 -4.80 -1.87 39.02
CA GLY A 99 -4.83 -0.93 40.13
C GLY A 99 -5.84 -1.24 41.22
N THR A 100 -6.18 -0.22 41.98
CA THR A 100 -7.31 -0.21 42.92
C THR A 100 -8.63 -0.02 42.17
N ASP A 101 -9.77 -0.19 42.86
CA ASP A 101 -11.10 0.16 42.35
C ASP A 101 -11.22 1.69 42.22
N ASN A 102 -10.73 2.20 41.09
CA ASN A 102 -10.69 3.62 40.71
C ASN A 102 -11.74 3.94 39.64
N GLY A 103 -12.79 3.11 39.51
CA GLY A 103 -13.86 3.28 38.54
C GLY A 103 -13.50 3.01 37.08
N LEU A 104 -12.26 2.59 36.77
CA LEU A 104 -11.89 2.11 35.43
C LEU A 104 -12.31 0.65 35.26
N PRO A 105 -12.70 0.22 34.04
CA PRO A 105 -12.88 -1.19 33.75
C PRO A 105 -11.53 -1.92 33.79
N ASP A 106 -11.54 -3.24 33.91
CA ASP A 106 -10.31 -4.05 33.86
C ASP A 106 -9.58 -3.90 32.51
N HIS A 107 -10.35 -3.82 31.42
CA HIS A 107 -9.82 -3.62 30.08
C HIS A 107 -10.85 -2.97 29.15
N LEU A 108 -10.35 -2.35 28.07
CA LEU A 108 -11.09 -1.92 26.90
C LEU A 108 -10.44 -2.55 25.67
N GLN A 109 -11.25 -2.88 24.67
CA GLN A 109 -10.74 -3.43 23.41
C GLN A 109 -11.62 -2.99 22.26
N THR A 110 -11.02 -2.83 21.10
CA THR A 110 -11.71 -2.46 19.85
C THR A 110 -11.20 -3.33 18.71
N ALA A 111 -12.01 -3.45 17.68
CA ALA A 111 -11.58 -4.03 16.41
C ALA A 111 -12.14 -3.20 15.27
N HIS A 112 -11.26 -2.76 14.38
CA HIS A 112 -11.60 -1.91 13.24
C HIS A 112 -11.22 -2.61 11.93
N ALA A 113 -12.02 -2.37 10.89
CA ALA A 113 -11.57 -2.59 9.51
C ALA A 113 -10.96 -1.29 9.00
N LEU A 114 -9.78 -1.34 8.40
CA LEU A 114 -9.12 -0.17 7.83
C LEU A 114 -9.41 -0.12 6.33
N LEU A 115 -10.15 0.86 5.84
CA LEU A 115 -10.52 0.96 4.42
C LEU A 115 -10.17 2.33 3.88
N ALA A 116 -9.20 2.39 2.96
CA ALA A 116 -8.77 3.65 2.36
C ALA A 116 -8.69 3.59 0.82
N PHE A 117 -8.96 4.72 0.18
CA PHE A 117 -8.61 4.97 -1.22
C PHE A 117 -7.56 6.08 -1.26
N GLU A 118 -6.34 5.73 -1.64
CA GLU A 118 -5.14 6.56 -1.42
C GLU A 118 -4.26 6.68 -2.67
N TYR A 119 -3.71 7.87 -2.87
CA TYR A 119 -2.68 8.19 -3.84
C TYR A 119 -1.32 8.12 -3.14
N VAL A 120 -0.50 7.14 -3.53
CA VAL A 120 0.77 6.82 -2.87
C VAL A 120 1.94 7.45 -3.62
N VAL A 121 2.82 8.13 -2.89
CA VAL A 121 4.01 8.80 -3.41
C VAL A 121 5.20 8.43 -2.54
N HIS A 122 6.22 7.83 -3.13
CA HIS A 122 7.38 7.32 -2.39
C HIS A 122 6.97 6.47 -1.18
N ASP A 123 6.07 5.50 -1.41
CA ASP A 123 5.59 4.55 -0.40
C ASP A 123 4.69 5.11 0.73
N HIS A 124 4.44 6.41 0.75
CA HIS A 124 3.58 7.06 1.73
C HIS A 124 2.26 7.52 1.08
N ALA A 125 1.17 7.45 1.83
CA ALA A 125 -0.09 8.05 1.41
C ALA A 125 0.08 9.58 1.31
N GLY A 126 -0.01 10.12 0.09
CA GLY A 126 0.09 11.56 -0.14
C GLY A 126 -1.25 12.27 -0.04
N ALA A 127 -2.32 11.63 -0.51
CA ALA A 127 -3.70 12.07 -0.38
C ALA A 127 -4.64 10.87 -0.40
N GLY A 128 -5.76 10.92 0.31
CA GLY A 128 -6.73 9.82 0.31
C GLY A 128 -7.93 10.09 1.19
N ILE A 129 -8.86 9.14 1.19
CA ILE A 129 -9.99 9.08 2.12
C ILE A 129 -9.94 7.73 2.80
N GLU A 130 -10.13 7.72 4.12
CA GLU A 130 -10.11 6.54 4.96
C GLU A 130 -11.36 6.49 5.84
N ILE A 131 -11.89 5.29 6.03
CA ILE A 131 -12.99 5.00 6.93
C ILE A 131 -12.65 3.74 7.73
N ASP A 132 -12.83 3.82 9.04
CA ASP A 132 -12.39 2.77 9.97
C ASP A 132 -13.57 2.23 10.81
N PRO A 133 -14.56 1.57 10.19
CA PRO A 133 -15.69 1.03 10.94
C PRO A 133 -15.21 -0.03 11.92
N GLY A 134 -15.70 0.05 13.16
CA GLY A 134 -15.29 -0.86 14.21
C GLY A 134 -16.36 -1.16 15.26
N VAL A 135 -16.02 -2.09 16.14
CA VAL A 135 -16.81 -2.52 17.29
C VAL A 135 -15.99 -2.37 18.57
N TYR A 136 -16.68 -2.11 19.68
CA TYR A 136 -16.15 -2.00 21.04
C TYR A 136 -16.83 -3.00 21.98
#